data_AF-A0A2G2VBI3-F1
#
_entry.id   AF-A0A2G2VBI3-F1
#
_cell.length_a   1.000
_cell.length_b   1.000
_cell.length_c   1.000
_cell.angle_alpha   90.00
_cell.angle_beta   90.00
_cell.angle_gamma   90.00
#
_symmetry.space_group_name_H-M   'P 1'
#
loop_
_entity.id
_entity.type
_entity.pdbx_description
1 polymer ?
#
loop_
_entity_poly.entity_id
_entity_poly.type
_entity_poly.pdbx_seq_one_letter_code
_entity_poly.pdbx_strand_id
1 'polypeptide(L)'
;MSDPTTPNPISTGNVTVISEPPETSEARAAIQHDEHVTRLTREVEDLRGELNWVKDLTKLSITLQSPPPEPRNTAPNPPHFPLLDSSIPKHFPTQHSPSTDNNSLPSTSENPPNQPPTYIPP
;
A
#
# COMPACT_ATOMS: atom_id res chain seq x y z
N MET A 1 77.63 -36.86 -52.97
CA MET A 1 76.30 -37.04 -52.36
C MET A 1 76.01 -35.77 -51.60
N SER A 2 75.13 -34.93 -52.12
CA SER A 2 74.70 -33.70 -51.47
C SER A 2 73.44 -34.01 -50.68
N ASP A 3 73.49 -33.88 -49.36
CA ASP A 3 72.27 -33.90 -48.55
C ASP A 3 71.77 -32.47 -48.36
N PRO A 4 70.54 -32.16 -48.79
CA PRO A 4 69.87 -30.91 -48.46
C PRO A 4 68.99 -31.09 -47.22
N THR A 5 68.65 -29.94 -46.62
CA THR A 5 67.43 -29.69 -45.83
C THR A 5 67.60 -29.67 -44.32
N THR A 6 67.85 -28.47 -43.80
CA THR A 6 67.27 -28.01 -42.54
C THR A 6 65.80 -27.64 -42.78
N PRO A 7 64.92 -27.97 -41.83
CA PRO A 7 64.01 -26.92 -41.35
C PRO A 7 63.90 -27.01 -39.83
N ASN A 8 64.48 -26.03 -39.13
CA ASN A 8 64.15 -25.72 -37.74
C ASN A 8 63.04 -24.67 -37.77
N PRO A 9 61.84 -24.98 -37.27
CA PRO A 9 60.97 -23.94 -36.75
C PRO A 9 60.57 -24.31 -35.31
N ILE A 10 61.51 -24.20 -34.37
CA ILE A 10 61.12 -24.09 -32.96
C ILE A 10 61.13 -22.60 -32.65
N SER A 11 60.12 -21.91 -33.17
CA SER A 11 59.71 -20.61 -32.65
C SER A 11 59.09 -20.89 -31.30
N THR A 12 59.93 -20.93 -30.26
CA THR A 12 59.52 -20.97 -28.86
C THR A 12 58.81 -19.64 -28.56
N GLY A 13 57.53 -19.57 -28.89
CA GLY A 13 56.64 -18.51 -28.45
C GLY A 13 56.56 -18.57 -26.94
N ASN A 14 57.21 -17.63 -26.28
CA ASN A 14 57.12 -17.39 -24.85
C ASN A 14 55.66 -17.06 -24.50
N VAL A 15 54.87 -18.10 -24.17
CA VAL A 15 53.56 -17.98 -23.54
C VAL A 15 53.79 -17.44 -22.14
N THR A 16 53.61 -16.13 -21.95
CA THR A 16 53.55 -15.53 -20.63
C THR A 16 52.24 -15.97 -19.99
N VAL A 17 52.30 -16.99 -19.12
CA VAL A 17 51.21 -17.29 -18.19
C VAL A 17 51.18 -16.13 -17.20
N ILE A 18 50.19 -15.25 -17.35
CA ILE A 18 49.87 -14.25 -16.32
C ILE A 18 49.17 -15.00 -15.20
N SER A 19 49.96 -15.55 -14.28
CA SER A 19 49.46 -16.08 -13.02
C SER A 19 49.03 -14.88 -12.20
N GLU A 20 47.73 -14.66 -12.00
CA GLU A 20 47.31 -13.72 -10.96
C GLU A 20 47.92 -14.15 -9.62
N PRO A 21 48.50 -13.21 -8.86
CA PRO A 21 49.02 -13.53 -7.53
C PRO A 21 47.89 -14.09 -6.65
N PRO A 22 48.13 -15.15 -5.87
CA PRO A 22 47.12 -15.65 -4.94
C PRO A 22 46.77 -14.55 -3.94
N GLU A 23 45.48 -14.25 -3.82
CA GLU A 23 44.96 -13.34 -2.81
C GLU A 23 45.50 -13.72 -1.42
N THR A 24 46.10 -12.75 -0.74
CA THR A 24 46.69 -12.96 0.58
C THR A 24 45.60 -13.22 1.62
N SER A 25 45.93 -13.99 2.68
CA SER A 25 44.99 -14.30 3.77
C SER A 25 44.43 -13.05 4.47
N GLU A 26 45.19 -11.95 4.46
CA GLU A 26 44.78 -10.64 4.99
C GLU A 26 43.68 -10.00 4.15
N ALA A 27 43.79 -10.03 2.82
CA ALA A 27 42.75 -9.53 1.93
C ALA A 27 41.43 -10.29 2.11
N ARG A 28 41.51 -11.62 2.29
CA ARG A 28 40.34 -12.47 2.57
C ARG A 28 39.70 -12.16 3.92
N ALA A 29 40.51 -11.93 4.95
CA ALA A 29 40.00 -11.56 6.28
C ALA A 29 39.33 -10.17 6.29
N ALA A 30 39.90 -9.21 5.55
CA ALA A 30 39.32 -7.87 5.41
C ALA A 30 37.95 -7.90 4.71
N ILE A 31 37.81 -8.67 3.62
CA ILE A 31 36.53 -8.84 2.90
C ILE A 31 35.47 -9.48 3.81
N GLN A 32 35.82 -10.55 4.53
CA GLN A 32 34.90 -11.20 5.47
C GLN A 32 34.44 -10.27 6.59
N HIS A 33 35.34 -9.42 7.09
CA HIS A 33 35.00 -8.42 8.09
C HIS A 33 34.01 -7.38 7.53
N ASP A 34 34.24 -6.90 6.31
CA ASP A 34 33.36 -5.92 5.64
C ASP A 34 31.95 -6.49 5.37
N GLU A 35 31.87 -7.74 4.92
CA GLU A 35 30.60 -8.46 4.74
C GLU A 35 29.83 -8.59 6.06
N HIS A 36 30.52 -8.94 7.15
CA HIS A 36 29.93 -9.05 8.48
C HIS A 36 29.38 -7.70 8.98
N VAL A 37 30.15 -6.62 8.82
CA VAL A 37 29.73 -5.26 9.19
C VAL A 37 28.52 -4.83 8.38
N THR A 38 28.50 -5.11 7.07
CA THR A 38 27.38 -4.77 6.19
C THR A 38 26.12 -5.52 6.59
N ARG A 39 26.23 -6.82 6.90
CA ARG A 39 25.12 -7.64 7.39
C ARG A 39 24.55 -7.09 8.70
N LEU A 40 25.42 -6.81 9.67
CA LEU A 40 25.00 -6.31 10.98
C LEU A 40 24.33 -4.94 10.87
N THR A 41 24.85 -4.08 9.99
CA THR A 41 24.27 -2.74 9.74
C THR A 41 22.85 -2.87 9.21
N ARG A 42 22.61 -3.78 8.26
CA ARG A 42 21.27 -4.05 7.73
C ARG A 42 20.33 -4.57 8.83
N GLU A 43 20.79 -5.49 9.66
CA GLU A 43 19.99 -6.06 10.76
C GLU A 43 19.60 -5.00 11.80
N VAL A 44 20.51 -4.07 12.13
CA VAL A 44 20.23 -2.94 13.02
C VAL A 44 19.19 -1.99 12.42
N GLU A 45 19.29 -1.69 11.13
CA GLU A 45 18.32 -0.82 10.44
C GLU A 45 16.92 -1.46 10.39
N ASP A 46 16.85 -2.76 10.14
CA ASP A 46 15.61 -3.54 10.12
C ASP A 46 14.94 -3.55 11.51
N LEU A 47 15.68 -3.89 12.55
CA LEU A 47 15.20 -3.85 13.95
C LEU A 47 14.74 -2.46 14.37
N ARG A 48 15.41 -1.41 13.89
CA ARG A 48 14.99 -0.02 14.12
C ARG A 48 13.66 0.29 13.43
N GLY A 49 13.45 -0.24 12.22
CA GLY A 49 12.19 -0.16 11.50
C GLY A 49 11.04 -0.85 12.25
N GLU A 50 11.27 -2.08 12.70
CA GLU A 50 10.30 -2.84 13.51
C GLU A 50 9.94 -2.10 14.80
N LEU A 51 10.93 -1.57 15.52
CA LEU A 51 10.71 -0.79 16.73
C LEU A 51 9.84 0.44 16.47
N ASN A 52 10.06 1.13 15.34
CA ASN A 52 9.24 2.28 14.98
C ASN A 52 7.79 1.87 14.69
N TRP A 53 7.58 0.74 14.01
CA TRP A 53 6.24 0.22 13.75
C TRP A 53 5.50 -0.12 15.05
N VAL A 54 6.15 -0.81 15.99
CA VAL A 54 5.58 -1.13 17.31
C VAL A 54 5.21 0.13 18.08
N LYS A 55 6.07 1.16 18.04
CA LYS A 55 5.81 2.46 18.67
C LYS A 55 4.56 3.13 18.09
N ASP A 56 4.41 3.12 16.78
CA ASP A 56 3.28 3.74 16.09
C ASP A 56 1.97 2.98 16.38
N LEU A 57 2.02 1.64 16.41
CA LEU A 57 0.88 0.81 16.81
C LEU A 57 0.46 1.08 18.26
N THR A 58 1.43 1.23 19.16
CA THR A 58 1.18 1.57 20.58
C THR A 58 0.50 2.94 20.69
N LYS A 59 0.99 3.94 19.96
CA LYS A 59 0.37 5.28 19.91
C LYS A 59 -1.07 5.22 19.41
N LEU A 60 -1.34 4.43 18.37
CA LEU A 60 -2.69 4.23 17.85
C LEU A 60 -3.59 3.55 18.90
N SER A 61 -3.09 2.51 19.56
CA SER A 61 -3.83 1.81 20.64
C SER A 61 -4.25 2.77 21.75
N ILE A 62 -3.33 3.61 22.23
CA ILE A 62 -3.62 4.64 23.23
C ILE A 62 -4.67 5.62 22.72
N THR A 63 -4.57 6.05 21.47
CA THR A 63 -5.52 7.00 20.86
C THR A 63 -6.92 6.41 20.79
N LEU A 64 -7.05 5.13 20.44
CA LEU A 64 -8.35 4.45 20.36
C LEU A 64 -8.96 4.14 21.72
N GLN A 65 -8.13 3.93 22.74
CA GLN A 65 -8.57 3.75 24.12
C GLN A 65 -8.88 5.07 24.83
N SER A 66 -8.43 6.20 24.29
CA SER A 66 -8.69 7.51 24.87
C SER A 66 -10.15 7.92 24.64
N PRO A 67 -10.79 8.60 25.61
CA PRO A 67 -12.10 9.19 25.39
C PRO A 67 -12.10 10.13 24.19
N PRO A 68 -13.20 10.21 23.42
CA PRO A 68 -13.33 11.21 22.36
C PRO A 68 -13.06 12.61 22.91
N PRO A 69 -12.38 13.49 22.17
CA PRO A 69 -12.22 14.87 22.58
C PRO A 69 -13.60 15.50 22.76
N GLU A 70 -13.74 16.33 23.81
CA GLU A 70 -14.98 17.02 24.10
C GLU A 70 -15.39 17.86 22.88
N PRO A 71 -16.64 17.75 22.41
CA PRO A 71 -17.10 18.57 21.30
C PRO A 71 -16.99 20.03 21.71
N ARG A 72 -16.15 20.80 20.99
CA ARG A 72 -16.13 22.26 21.08
C ARG A 72 -17.43 22.81 20.48
N ASN A 73 -18.52 22.69 21.22
CA ASN A 73 -19.77 23.39 20.96
C ASN A 73 -19.61 24.85 21.38
N THR A 74 -18.76 25.59 20.67
CA THR A 74 -18.68 27.07 20.77
C THR A 74 -19.69 27.72 19.82
N ALA A 75 -20.36 26.94 18.98
CA ALA A 75 -21.49 27.42 18.19
C ALA A 75 -22.68 27.66 19.13
N PRO A 76 -23.31 28.85 19.09
CA PRO A 76 -24.57 29.09 19.78
C PRO A 76 -25.58 28.01 19.37
N ASN A 77 -26.39 27.53 20.32
CA ASN A 77 -27.48 26.61 20.01
C ASN A 77 -28.28 27.17 18.82
N PRO A 78 -28.51 26.37 17.76
CA PRO A 78 -29.35 26.82 16.68
C PRO A 78 -30.74 27.16 17.24
N PRO A 79 -31.40 28.22 16.75
CA PRO A 79 -32.72 28.58 17.22
C PRO A 79 -33.66 27.39 17.06
N HIS A 80 -34.52 27.18 18.06
CA HIS A 80 -35.52 26.13 18.03
C HIS A 80 -36.39 26.27 16.78
N PHE A 81 -36.45 25.20 15.98
CA PHE A 81 -37.40 25.11 14.88
C PHE A 81 -38.82 25.18 15.45
N PRO A 82 -39.75 25.89 14.80
CA PRO A 82 -41.14 25.89 15.22
C PRO A 82 -41.68 24.44 15.13
N LEU A 83 -42.23 23.94 16.24
CA LEU A 83 -42.99 22.69 16.24
C LEU A 83 -44.14 22.82 15.25
N LEU A 84 -44.35 21.76 14.47
CA LEU A 84 -45.34 21.66 13.40
C LEU A 84 -46.79 21.59 13.91
N ASP A 85 -47.09 22.16 15.08
CA ASP A 85 -48.44 22.32 15.61
C ASP A 85 -49.11 23.61 15.10
N SER A 86 -48.42 24.38 14.25
CA SER A 86 -49.07 25.47 13.50
C SER A 86 -50.07 24.84 12.54
N SER A 87 -51.34 25.07 12.82
CA SER A 87 -52.48 24.71 11.98
C SER A 87 -52.13 24.87 10.49
N ILE A 88 -52.32 23.77 9.75
CA ILE A 88 -52.25 23.73 8.29
C ILE A 88 -52.95 24.99 7.75
N PRO A 89 -52.28 25.85 6.96
CA PRO A 89 -52.91 27.02 6.39
C PRO A 89 -54.17 26.59 5.62
N LYS A 90 -55.34 27.08 6.02
CA LYS A 90 -56.65 26.80 5.40
C LYS A 90 -56.80 27.39 3.99
N HIS A 91 -55.70 27.74 3.33
CA HIS A 91 -55.68 28.46 2.07
C HIS A 91 -55.09 27.64 0.93
N PHE A 92 -55.09 26.31 1.03
CA PHE A 92 -55.00 25.51 -0.17
C PHE A 92 -56.31 25.70 -0.95
N PRO A 93 -56.27 26.22 -2.20
CA PRO A 93 -57.46 26.25 -3.03
C PRO A 93 -57.95 24.82 -3.21
N THR A 94 -59.24 24.60 -2.95
CA THR A 94 -59.92 23.33 -3.16
C THR A 94 -59.72 22.93 -4.62
N GLN A 95 -58.82 21.98 -4.88
CA GLN A 95 -58.81 21.31 -6.17
C GLN A 95 -60.08 20.49 -6.25
N HIS A 96 -61.02 20.96 -7.07
CA HIS A 96 -62.20 20.22 -7.44
C HIS A 96 -61.76 18.86 -7.99
N SER A 97 -62.22 17.81 -7.35
CA SER A 97 -62.04 16.43 -7.78
C SER A 97 -62.68 16.25 -9.16
N PRO A 98 -61.96 15.75 -10.18
CA PRO A 98 -62.61 15.06 -11.28
C PRO A 98 -63.11 13.73 -10.72
N SER A 99 -64.42 13.59 -10.71
CA SER A 99 -65.13 12.35 -10.42
C SER A 99 -64.72 11.23 -11.39
N THR A 100 -64.74 10.01 -10.84
CA THR A 100 -65.10 8.73 -11.50
C THR A 100 -63.96 7.73 -11.73
N ASP A 101 -63.98 6.74 -10.81
CA ASP A 101 -63.87 5.29 -11.01
C ASP A 101 -62.54 4.57 -11.26
N ASN A 102 -62.20 3.80 -10.21
CA ASN A 102 -62.02 2.34 -10.22
C ASN A 102 -60.66 1.73 -10.56
N ASN A 103 -60.03 1.30 -9.46
CA ASN A 103 -59.46 -0.03 -9.19
C ASN A 103 -57.93 -0.15 -9.09
N SER A 104 -57.56 -0.81 -7.97
CA SER A 104 -56.37 -1.66 -7.75
C SER A 104 -55.14 -1.01 -7.11
N LEU A 105 -55.00 -1.23 -5.80
CA LEU A 105 -53.72 -1.54 -5.12
C LEU A 105 -53.46 -3.06 -5.28
N PRO A 106 -52.21 -3.60 -5.21
CA PRO A 106 -51.20 -3.20 -4.23
C PRO A 106 -49.72 -3.17 -4.68
N SER A 107 -48.92 -2.44 -3.89
CA SER A 107 -47.50 -2.65 -3.52
C SER A 107 -46.65 -3.62 -4.36
N THR A 108 -45.53 -3.15 -4.91
CA THR A 108 -44.26 -3.92 -4.89
C THR A 108 -43.07 -2.95 -4.85
N SER A 109 -42.38 -2.97 -3.72
CA SER A 109 -41.01 -2.47 -3.55
C SER A 109 -40.07 -3.51 -4.15
N GLU A 110 -39.38 -3.21 -5.24
CA GLU A 110 -38.28 -4.03 -5.73
C GLU A 110 -36.99 -3.20 -5.81
N ASN A 111 -36.12 -3.45 -4.85
CA ASN A 111 -34.72 -3.05 -4.85
C ASN A 111 -33.96 -4.03 -5.77
N PRO A 112 -33.17 -3.60 -6.76
CA PRO A 112 -32.39 -4.54 -7.56
C PRO A 112 -31.23 -5.15 -6.73
N PRO A 113 -30.96 -6.45 -6.85
CA PRO A 113 -29.88 -7.10 -6.10
C PRO A 113 -28.51 -6.61 -6.56
N ASN A 114 -27.70 -6.14 -5.61
CA ASN A 114 -26.28 -5.83 -5.80
C ASN A 114 -25.51 -7.08 -6.27
N GLN A 115 -25.16 -7.14 -7.55
CA GLN A 115 -24.29 -8.18 -8.10
C GLN A 115 -22.84 -7.68 -8.12
N PRO A 116 -21.85 -8.41 -7.58
CA PRO A 116 -20.46 -7.98 -7.61
C PRO A 116 -19.85 -8.12 -9.02
N PRO A 117 -18.89 -7.25 -9.40
CA PRO A 117 -18.30 -7.26 -10.73
C PRO A 117 -17.45 -8.52 -10.95
N THR A 118 -17.65 -9.17 -12.11
CA THR A 118 -16.87 -10.32 -12.56
C THR A 118 -15.59 -9.83 -13.25
N TYR A 119 -14.43 -10.22 -12.73
CA TYR A 119 -13.12 -9.87 -13.29
C TYR A 119 -12.72 -10.86 -14.40
N ILE A 120 -12.37 -10.34 -15.59
CA ILE A 120 -11.79 -11.12 -16.69
C ILE A 120 -10.38 -10.57 -16.95
N PRO A 121 -9.30 -11.36 -16.78
CA PRO A 121 -7.94 -10.91 -17.07
C PRO A 121 -7.61 -10.93 -18.58
N PRO A 122 -6.61 -10.14 -19.01
CA PRO A 122 -6.14 -10.06 -20.40
C PRO A 122 -5.35 -11.30 -20.85
#